data_AF-A0A6N8YZ76-F1
#
_entry.id   AF-A0A6N8YZ76-F1
#
_cell.length_a   1.000
_cell.length_b   1.000
_cell.length_c   1.000
_cell.angle_alpha   90.00
_cell.angle_beta   90.00
_cell.angle_gamma   90.00
#
_symmetry.space_group_name_H-M   'P 1'
#
loop_
_entity.id
_entity.type
_entity.pdbx_description
1 polymer ?
#
loop_
_entity_poly.entity_id
_entity_poly.type
_entity_poly.pdbx_seq_one_letter_code
_entity_poly.pdbx_strand_id
1 'polypeptide(L)'
;MVTRINNDLQERLRKAEEAEHAVTKLGSLAAEAPVLRQELARAQRQQGWDRARKNAMEECRRKMENVHDKQSQVPQLLEEVSTMVSSLYHLFKEIDAGRRDALEQMAIVDRVDYEAELTDMEAEQIAVGNDPSNVEYLVASRHGYARVKKMMDEAFPHFSYLKDCDLEDPMRRDVAQFILSHVVPIEEISVVHHSTV
;
A
#
# COMPACT_ATOMS: atom_id res chain seq x y z
N MET A 1 -16.21 11.14 -111.22
CA MET A 1 -15.01 10.84 -110.40
C MET A 1 -14.98 11.61 -109.07
N VAL A 2 -15.57 12.81 -109.00
CA VAL A 2 -15.60 13.67 -107.78
C VAL A 2 -16.41 13.05 -106.61
N THR A 3 -17.49 12.31 -106.88
CA THR A 3 -18.36 11.70 -105.85
C THR A 3 -17.76 10.51 -105.10
N ARG A 4 -16.85 9.74 -105.73
CA ARG A 4 -16.15 8.61 -105.08
C ARG A 4 -15.04 9.07 -104.14
N ILE A 5 -14.36 10.16 -104.50
CA ILE A 5 -13.32 10.80 -103.68
C ILE A 5 -13.95 11.44 -102.43
N ASN A 6 -15.17 11.98 -102.55
CA ASN A 6 -15.89 12.58 -101.43
C ASN A 6 -16.33 11.56 -100.36
N ASN A 7 -16.76 10.36 -100.78
CA ASN A 7 -17.18 9.31 -99.84
C ASN A 7 -16.01 8.66 -99.09
N ASP A 8 -14.86 8.46 -99.73
CA ASP A 8 -13.66 7.90 -99.06
C ASP A 8 -13.07 8.87 -98.02
N LEU A 9 -13.06 10.17 -98.34
CA LEU A 9 -12.68 11.23 -97.40
C LEU A 9 -13.64 11.32 -96.20
N GLN A 10 -14.95 11.19 -96.43
CA GLN A 10 -15.95 11.17 -95.35
C GLN A 10 -15.79 9.95 -94.43
N GLU A 11 -15.52 8.77 -94.99
CA GLU A 11 -15.32 7.55 -94.19
C GLU A 11 -14.04 7.63 -93.34
N ARG A 12 -12.96 8.22 -93.89
CA ARG A 12 -11.72 8.47 -93.13
C ARG A 12 -11.89 9.54 -92.07
N LEU A 13 -12.66 10.60 -92.35
CA LEU A 13 -12.99 11.64 -91.38
C LEU A 13 -13.78 11.04 -90.21
N ARG A 14 -14.83 10.25 -90.47
CA ARG A 14 -15.62 9.56 -89.44
C ARG A 14 -14.75 8.68 -88.54
N LYS A 15 -13.85 7.89 -89.14
CA LYS A 15 -12.91 7.05 -88.38
C LYS A 15 -11.92 7.86 -87.54
N ALA A 16 -11.48 9.00 -88.06
CA ALA A 16 -10.59 9.90 -87.32
C ALA A 16 -11.32 10.57 -86.14
N GLU A 17 -12.56 11.02 -86.34
CA GLU A 17 -13.42 11.58 -85.29
C GLU A 17 -13.77 10.54 -84.22
N GLU A 18 -14.06 9.29 -84.59
CA GLU A 18 -14.27 8.18 -83.64
C GLU A 18 -12.99 7.90 -82.82
N ALA A 19 -11.82 7.93 -83.45
CA ALA A 19 -10.54 7.75 -82.77
C ALA A 19 -10.21 8.94 -81.84
N GLU A 20 -10.47 10.17 -82.27
CA GLU A 20 -10.35 11.37 -81.45
C GLU A 20 -11.25 11.26 -80.23
N HIS A 21 -12.53 10.92 -80.42
CA HIS A 21 -13.49 10.78 -79.33
C HIS A 21 -13.08 9.69 -78.32
N ALA A 22 -12.45 8.61 -78.79
CA ALA A 22 -11.87 7.57 -77.95
C ALA A 22 -10.64 8.07 -77.17
N VAL A 23 -9.75 8.84 -77.80
CA VAL A 23 -8.58 9.45 -77.15
C VAL A 23 -9.00 10.46 -76.09
N THR A 24 -10.01 11.29 -76.37
CA THR A 24 -10.54 12.26 -75.40
C THR A 24 -11.12 11.56 -74.18
N LYS A 25 -11.86 10.45 -74.39
CA LYS A 25 -12.39 9.61 -73.30
C LYS A 25 -11.30 8.91 -72.51
N LEU A 26 -10.24 8.44 -73.18
CA LEU A 26 -9.08 7.84 -72.49
C LEU A 26 -8.30 8.90 -71.70
N GLY A 27 -8.20 10.13 -72.22
CA GLY A 27 -7.57 11.26 -71.54
C GLY A 27 -8.32 11.65 -70.26
N SER A 28 -9.66 11.67 -70.28
CA SER A 28 -10.45 11.94 -69.08
C SER A 28 -10.31 10.84 -68.03
N LEU A 29 -10.33 9.57 -68.44
CA LEU A 29 -10.12 8.43 -67.53
C LEU A 29 -8.68 8.40 -66.96
N ALA A 30 -7.68 8.74 -67.75
CA ALA A 30 -6.29 8.84 -67.31
C ALA A 30 -6.09 9.96 -66.28
N ALA A 31 -6.82 11.07 -66.42
CA ALA A 31 -6.82 12.17 -65.46
C ALA A 31 -7.52 11.80 -64.13
N GLU A 32 -8.51 10.91 -64.17
CA GLU A 32 -9.26 10.45 -62.98
C GLU A 32 -8.49 9.39 -62.17
N ALA A 33 -7.73 8.52 -62.85
CA ALA A 33 -6.95 7.44 -62.23
C ALA A 33 -6.04 7.88 -61.04
N PRO A 34 -5.25 8.97 -61.10
CA PRO A 34 -4.44 9.41 -59.95
C PRO A 34 -5.28 9.89 -58.76
N VAL A 35 -6.42 10.54 -58.99
CA VAL A 35 -7.34 10.99 -57.93
C VAL A 35 -7.93 9.78 -57.21
N LEU A 36 -8.43 8.80 -57.96
CA LEU A 36 -8.97 7.55 -57.41
C LEU A 36 -7.91 6.77 -56.62
N ARG A 37 -6.66 6.74 -57.07
CA ARG A 37 -5.55 6.13 -56.30
C ARG A 37 -5.32 6.84 -54.98
N GLN A 38 -5.35 8.17 -54.97
CA GLN A 38 -5.15 8.95 -53.75
C GLN A 38 -6.30 8.76 -52.76
N GLU A 39 -7.54 8.74 -53.24
CA GLU A 39 -8.72 8.48 -52.42
C GLU A 39 -8.71 7.07 -51.83
N LEU A 40 -8.39 6.06 -52.66
CA LEU A 40 -8.23 4.68 -52.19
C LEU A 40 -7.15 4.58 -51.11
N ALA A 41 -5.99 5.23 -51.29
CA ALA A 41 -4.92 5.23 -50.31
C ALA A 41 -5.28 5.98 -49.00
N ARG A 42 -6.16 6.99 -49.06
CA ARG A 42 -6.70 7.64 -47.86
C ARG A 42 -7.69 6.72 -47.14
N ALA A 43 -8.61 6.10 -47.86
CA ALA A 43 -9.59 5.17 -47.31
C ALA A 43 -8.92 3.95 -46.64
N GLN A 44 -7.89 3.38 -47.28
CA GLN A 44 -7.13 2.25 -46.72
C GLN A 44 -6.40 2.64 -45.42
N ARG A 45 -5.82 3.84 -45.34
CA ARG A 45 -5.17 4.33 -44.11
C ARG A 45 -6.17 4.54 -42.99
N GLN A 46 -7.32 5.15 -43.28
CA GLN A 46 -8.38 5.35 -42.28
C GLN A 46 -8.87 4.01 -41.74
N GLN A 47 -9.11 3.03 -42.62
CA GLN A 47 -9.50 1.69 -42.21
C GLN A 47 -8.42 0.99 -41.36
N GLY A 48 -7.14 1.20 -41.69
CA GLY A 48 -6.01 0.72 -40.89
C GLY A 48 -6.01 1.32 -39.48
N TRP A 49 -6.25 2.63 -39.35
CA TRP A 49 -6.35 3.32 -38.07
C TRP A 49 -7.56 2.85 -37.25
N ASP A 50 -8.71 2.67 -37.89
CA ASP A 50 -9.92 2.20 -37.21
C ASP A 50 -9.73 0.78 -36.66
N ARG A 51 -9.08 -0.10 -37.44
CA ARG A 51 -8.70 -1.46 -36.98
C ARG A 51 -7.71 -1.40 -35.82
N ALA A 52 -6.66 -0.61 -35.93
CA ALA A 52 -5.66 -0.46 -34.86
C ALA A 52 -6.30 0.08 -33.57
N ARG A 53 -7.17 1.08 -33.69
CA ARG A 53 -7.93 1.64 -32.56
C ARG A 53 -8.84 0.60 -31.92
N LYS A 54 -9.57 -0.18 -32.72
CA LYS A 54 -10.45 -1.24 -32.21
C LYS A 54 -9.66 -2.31 -31.45
N ASN A 55 -8.57 -2.78 -32.03
CA ASN A 55 -7.70 -3.78 -31.40
C ASN A 55 -7.10 -3.26 -30.07
N ALA A 56 -6.63 -2.00 -30.05
CA ALA A 56 -6.12 -1.39 -28.84
C ALA A 56 -7.20 -1.25 -27.75
N MET A 57 -8.44 -0.96 -28.14
CA MET A 57 -9.57 -0.85 -27.22
C MET A 57 -9.99 -2.20 -26.66
N GLU A 58 -10.02 -3.25 -27.47
CA GLU A 58 -10.27 -4.63 -27.02
C GLU A 58 -9.19 -5.10 -26.04
N GLU A 59 -7.92 -4.82 -26.32
CA GLU A 59 -6.82 -5.16 -25.41
C GLU A 59 -6.89 -4.37 -24.10
N CYS A 60 -7.24 -3.08 -24.17
CA CYS A 60 -7.49 -2.26 -22.99
C CYS A 60 -8.63 -2.85 -22.14
N ARG A 61 -9.74 -3.23 -22.78
CA ARG A 61 -10.88 -3.84 -22.11
C ARG A 61 -10.49 -5.14 -21.41
N ARG A 62 -9.78 -6.03 -22.10
CA ARG A 62 -9.29 -7.30 -21.52
C ARG A 62 -8.39 -7.09 -20.31
N LYS A 63 -7.50 -6.08 -20.36
CA LYS A 63 -6.65 -5.73 -19.21
C LYS A 63 -7.46 -5.16 -18.05
N MET A 64 -8.47 -4.33 -18.33
CA MET A 64 -9.34 -3.78 -17.29
C MET A 64 -10.26 -4.83 -16.67
N GLU A 65 -10.72 -5.82 -17.45
CA GLU A 65 -11.46 -6.98 -16.91
C GLU A 65 -10.60 -7.75 -15.91
N ASN A 66 -9.32 -8.02 -16.22
CA ASN A 66 -8.40 -8.65 -15.27
C ASN A 66 -8.18 -7.82 -13.99
N VAL A 67 -8.05 -6.49 -14.12
CA VAL A 67 -7.93 -5.60 -12.96
C VAL A 67 -9.21 -5.64 -12.13
N HIS A 68 -10.38 -5.64 -12.77
CA HIS A 68 -11.66 -5.72 -12.11
C HIS A 68 -11.82 -7.03 -11.32
N ASP A 69 -11.40 -8.15 -11.91
CA ASP A 69 -11.39 -9.47 -11.26
C ASP A 69 -10.45 -9.55 -10.05
N LYS A 70 -9.39 -8.71 -10.01
CA LYS A 70 -8.53 -8.57 -8.83
C LYS A 70 -9.12 -7.62 -7.81
N GLN A 71 -9.76 -6.54 -8.24
CA GLN A 71 -10.46 -5.61 -7.37
C GLN A 71 -11.60 -6.29 -6.61
N SER A 72 -12.29 -7.24 -7.23
CA SER A 72 -13.36 -8.00 -6.58
C SER A 72 -12.85 -8.89 -5.44
N GLN A 73 -11.55 -9.19 -5.37
CA GLN A 73 -10.93 -9.96 -4.27
C GLN A 73 -10.57 -9.09 -3.06
N VAL A 74 -10.46 -7.77 -3.24
CA VAL A 74 -10.03 -6.85 -2.17
C VAL A 74 -10.93 -6.89 -0.93
N PRO A 75 -12.27 -6.89 -1.03
CA PRO A 75 -13.13 -6.90 0.15
C PRO A 75 -12.93 -8.13 1.03
N GLN A 76 -12.82 -9.32 0.41
CA GLN A 76 -12.62 -10.56 1.14
C GLN A 76 -11.26 -10.58 1.85
N LEU A 77 -10.18 -10.23 1.13
CA LEU A 77 -8.84 -10.16 1.74
C LEU A 77 -8.78 -9.13 2.87
N LEU A 78 -9.48 -8.00 2.73
CA LEU A 78 -9.55 -6.99 3.77
C LEU A 78 -10.29 -7.50 5.01
N GLU A 79 -11.38 -8.26 4.84
CA GLU A 79 -12.12 -8.89 5.94
C GLU A 79 -11.24 -9.89 6.70
N GLU A 80 -10.54 -10.77 5.97
CA GLU A 80 -9.60 -11.75 6.53
C GLU A 80 -8.47 -11.05 7.33
N VAL A 81 -7.82 -10.06 6.73
CA VAL A 81 -6.75 -9.29 7.38
C VAL A 81 -7.27 -8.52 8.59
N SER A 82 -8.44 -7.90 8.49
CA SER A 82 -9.04 -7.15 9.62
C SER A 82 -9.35 -8.05 10.81
N THR A 83 -9.77 -9.29 10.55
CA THR A 83 -10.04 -10.28 11.60
C THR A 83 -8.75 -10.69 12.29
N MET A 84 -7.68 -10.98 11.53
CA MET A 84 -6.37 -11.32 12.09
C MET A 84 -5.75 -10.17 12.89
N VAL A 85 -5.80 -8.95 12.36
CA VAL A 85 -5.32 -7.74 13.06
C VAL A 85 -6.10 -7.51 14.35
N SER A 86 -7.43 -7.72 14.34
CA SER A 86 -8.25 -7.61 15.55
C SER A 86 -7.87 -8.67 16.59
N SER A 87 -7.61 -9.91 16.18
CA SER A 87 -7.15 -10.96 17.09
C SER A 87 -5.80 -10.59 17.73
N LEU A 88 -4.85 -10.09 16.94
CA LEU A 88 -3.55 -9.65 17.44
C LEU A 88 -3.67 -8.44 18.39
N TYR A 89 -4.57 -7.49 18.07
CA TYR A 89 -4.91 -6.37 18.95
C TYR A 89 -5.43 -6.82 20.31
N HIS A 90 -6.37 -7.78 20.34
CA HIS A 90 -6.90 -8.32 21.58
C HIS A 90 -5.82 -9.05 22.39
N LEU A 91 -4.97 -9.83 21.73
CA LEU A 91 -3.86 -10.51 22.40
C LEU A 91 -2.90 -9.51 23.06
N PHE A 92 -2.51 -8.44 22.36
CA PHE A 92 -1.66 -7.41 22.97
C PHE A 92 -2.35 -6.71 24.13
N LYS A 93 -3.67 -6.48 24.06
CA LYS A 93 -4.42 -5.91 25.18
C LYS A 93 -4.40 -6.81 26.41
N GLU A 94 -4.53 -8.12 26.23
CA GLU A 94 -4.47 -9.07 27.34
C GLU A 94 -3.07 -9.14 27.95
N ILE A 95 -2.02 -9.15 27.12
CA ILE A 95 -0.63 -9.08 27.57
C ILE A 95 -0.39 -7.80 28.38
N ASP A 96 -0.84 -6.67 27.86
CA ASP A 96 -0.68 -5.36 28.48
C ASP A 96 -1.47 -5.22 29.79
N ALA A 97 -2.70 -5.75 29.85
CA ALA A 97 -3.47 -5.83 31.08
C ALA A 97 -2.75 -6.68 32.14
N GLY A 98 -2.29 -7.88 31.77
CA GLY A 98 -1.53 -8.74 32.67
C GLY A 98 -0.23 -8.10 33.17
N ARG A 99 0.44 -7.31 32.32
CA ARG A 99 1.62 -6.52 32.73
C ARG A 99 1.26 -5.44 33.74
N ARG A 100 0.15 -4.73 33.56
CA ARG A 100 -0.32 -3.72 34.55
C ARG A 100 -0.71 -4.37 35.86
N ASP A 101 -1.46 -5.47 35.82
CA ASP A 101 -1.85 -6.21 37.02
C ASP A 101 -0.61 -6.66 37.79
N ALA A 102 0.42 -7.16 37.09
CA ALA A 102 1.68 -7.53 37.72
C ALA A 102 2.39 -6.32 38.36
N LEU A 103 2.38 -5.15 37.72
CA LEU A 103 2.94 -3.92 38.29
C LEU A 103 2.19 -3.49 39.56
N GLU A 104 0.87 -3.62 39.58
CA GLU A 104 0.05 -3.37 40.76
C GLU A 104 0.38 -4.34 41.90
N GLN A 105 0.58 -5.63 41.59
CA GLN A 105 1.02 -6.61 42.60
C GLN A 105 2.41 -6.27 43.14
N MET A 106 3.35 -5.86 42.28
CA MET A 106 4.68 -5.42 42.73
C MET A 106 4.64 -4.14 43.57
N ALA A 107 3.68 -3.26 43.33
CA ALA A 107 3.46 -2.09 44.19
C ALA A 107 2.97 -2.48 45.59
N ILE A 108 2.19 -3.55 45.72
CA ILE A 108 1.80 -4.11 47.03
C ILE A 108 3.03 -4.67 47.73
N VAL A 109 3.89 -5.41 47.02
CA VAL A 109 5.16 -5.92 47.58
C VAL A 109 6.03 -4.77 48.09
N ASP A 110 6.22 -3.73 47.29
CA ASP A 110 7.00 -2.54 47.68
C ASP A 110 6.43 -1.87 48.94
N ARG A 111 5.11 -1.80 49.08
CA ARG A 111 4.44 -1.25 50.25
C ARG A 111 4.66 -2.11 51.50
N VAL A 112 4.59 -3.42 51.37
CA VAL A 112 4.85 -4.34 52.50
C VAL A 112 6.30 -4.19 52.95
N ASP A 113 7.24 -4.14 52.00
CA ASP A 113 8.66 -3.90 52.30
C ASP A 113 8.86 -2.53 52.97
N TYR A 114 8.15 -1.50 52.53
CA TYR A 114 8.19 -0.16 53.11
C TYR A 114 7.75 -0.18 54.58
N GLU A 115 6.60 -0.80 54.87
CA GLU A 115 6.06 -0.89 56.23
C GLU A 115 6.98 -1.69 57.16
N ALA A 116 7.61 -2.75 56.64
CA ALA A 116 8.60 -3.54 57.37
C ALA A 116 9.89 -2.74 57.66
N GLU A 117 10.50 -2.12 56.64
CA GLU A 117 11.73 -1.33 56.77
C GLU A 117 11.53 -0.13 57.71
N LEU A 118 10.38 0.54 57.63
CA LEU A 118 10.00 1.62 58.54
C LEU A 118 9.97 1.13 60.00
N THR A 119 9.27 0.02 60.25
CA THR A 119 9.13 -0.54 61.61
C THR A 119 10.48 -0.93 62.21
N ASP A 120 11.32 -1.60 61.43
CA ASP A 120 12.64 -2.04 61.87
C ASP A 120 13.56 -0.84 62.16
N MET A 121 13.61 0.14 61.27
CA MET A 121 14.45 1.33 61.44
C MET A 121 13.98 2.24 62.60
N GLU A 122 12.67 2.37 62.81
CA GLU A 122 12.14 3.11 63.98
C GLU A 122 12.52 2.41 65.29
N ALA A 123 12.37 1.08 65.35
CA ALA A 123 12.77 0.29 66.51
C ALA A 123 14.27 0.43 66.82
N GLU A 124 15.12 0.44 65.78
CA GLU A 124 16.56 0.68 65.91
C GLU A 124 16.87 2.09 66.46
N GLN A 125 16.23 3.15 65.95
CA GLN A 125 16.46 4.51 66.44
C GLN A 125 16.04 4.66 67.90
N ILE A 126 14.89 4.09 68.28
CA ILE A 126 14.41 4.10 69.66
C ILE A 126 15.38 3.33 70.56
N ALA A 127 15.89 2.17 70.13
CA ALA A 127 16.83 1.36 70.90
C ALA A 127 18.17 2.09 71.15
N VAL A 128 18.60 2.97 70.24
CA VAL A 128 19.81 3.78 70.36
C VAL A 128 19.54 5.13 71.06
N GLY A 129 18.28 5.46 71.36
CA GLY A 129 17.88 6.69 72.06
C GLY A 129 17.76 7.93 71.18
N ASN A 130 17.64 7.74 69.86
CA ASN A 130 17.45 8.80 68.88
C ASN A 130 15.96 9.04 68.59
N ASP A 131 15.65 10.19 67.98
CA ASP A 131 14.31 10.53 67.50
C ASP A 131 14.02 9.83 66.15
N PRO A 132 12.97 8.98 66.05
CA PRO A 132 12.63 8.27 64.82
C PRO A 132 11.98 9.16 63.74
N SER A 133 11.63 10.42 64.05
CA SER A 133 10.83 11.29 63.16
C SER A 133 11.38 11.50 61.73
N ASN A 134 12.68 11.30 61.51
CA ASN A 134 13.31 11.43 60.18
C ASN A 134 13.39 10.11 59.39
N VAL A 135 13.04 8.97 59.99
CA VAL A 135 13.16 7.64 59.37
C VAL A 135 12.19 7.50 58.19
N GLU A 136 10.96 7.98 58.33
CA GLU A 136 9.93 7.89 57.29
C GLU A 136 10.40 8.49 55.95
N TYR A 137 11.03 9.67 55.99
CA TYR A 137 11.55 10.31 54.78
C TYR A 137 12.66 9.49 54.11
N LEU A 138 13.56 8.91 54.91
CA LEU A 138 14.65 8.09 54.41
C LEU A 138 14.13 6.81 53.76
N VAL A 139 13.18 6.13 54.39
CA VAL A 139 12.56 4.92 53.83
C VAL A 139 11.78 5.29 52.57
N ALA A 140 10.91 6.32 52.60
CA ALA A 140 10.15 6.75 51.43
C ALA A 140 11.02 7.06 50.20
N SER A 141 12.23 7.58 50.39
CA SER A 141 13.17 7.85 49.29
C SER A 141 13.65 6.60 48.53
N ARG A 142 13.52 5.40 49.13
CA ARG A 142 13.94 4.11 48.57
C ARG A 142 12.80 3.33 47.91
N HIS A 143 11.56 3.77 48.09
CA HIS A 143 10.35 3.07 47.67
C HIS A 143 9.59 3.85 46.59
N GLY A 144 8.58 3.21 46.00
CA GLY A 144 7.74 3.76 44.95
C GLY A 144 8.04 3.23 43.56
N TYR A 145 7.51 3.93 42.54
CA TYR A 145 7.43 3.41 41.16
C TYR A 145 8.77 2.96 40.58
N ALA A 146 9.87 3.68 40.83
CA ALA A 146 11.19 3.31 40.33
C ALA A 146 11.68 1.97 40.89
N ARG A 147 11.42 1.68 42.17
CA ARG A 147 11.73 0.39 42.80
C ARG A 147 10.81 -0.71 42.27
N VAL A 148 9.51 -0.44 42.16
CA VAL A 148 8.52 -1.37 41.57
C VAL A 148 8.94 -1.79 40.16
N LYS A 149 9.34 -0.84 39.32
CA LYS A 149 9.83 -1.12 37.96
C LYS A 149 11.09 -1.99 37.98
N LYS A 150 12.06 -1.67 38.86
CA LYS A 150 13.27 -2.47 39.02
C LYS A 150 12.96 -3.91 39.45
N MET A 151 12.07 -4.10 40.43
CA MET A 151 11.63 -5.43 40.87
C MET A 151 10.93 -6.20 39.75
N MET A 152 10.13 -5.51 38.93
CA MET A 152 9.49 -6.10 37.76
C MET A 152 10.53 -6.57 36.73
N ASP A 153 11.50 -5.73 36.40
CA ASP A 153 12.57 -6.02 35.44
C ASP A 153 13.47 -7.19 35.94
N GLU A 154 13.68 -7.31 37.25
CA GLU A 154 14.41 -8.42 37.87
C GLU A 154 13.61 -9.73 37.85
N ALA A 155 12.30 -9.68 38.11
CA ALA A 155 11.44 -10.86 38.11
C ALA A 155 11.18 -11.41 36.69
N PHE A 156 11.04 -10.53 35.72
CA PHE A 156 10.73 -10.87 34.33
C PHE A 156 11.74 -10.23 33.36
N PRO A 157 13.00 -10.71 33.38
CA PRO A 157 14.01 -10.17 32.50
C PRO A 157 13.64 -10.45 31.03
N HIS A 158 13.94 -9.48 30.17
CA HIS A 158 13.70 -9.57 28.73
C HIS A 158 12.22 -9.64 28.31
N PHE A 159 11.31 -9.12 29.12
CA PHE A 159 9.94 -8.90 28.64
C PHE A 159 9.95 -7.98 27.42
N SER A 160 9.25 -8.41 26.36
CA SER A 160 9.03 -7.64 25.14
C SER A 160 7.71 -8.11 24.53
N TYR A 161 6.89 -7.17 24.06
CA TYR A 161 5.64 -7.49 23.36
C TYR A 161 5.88 -8.31 22.08
N LEU A 162 7.07 -8.19 21.47
CA LEU A 162 7.43 -8.86 20.22
C LEU A 162 8.53 -9.91 20.44
N LYS A 163 8.57 -10.51 21.63
CA LYS A 163 9.53 -11.57 21.93
C LYS A 163 9.45 -12.68 20.88
N ASP A 164 10.61 -13.10 20.38
CA ASP A 164 10.78 -14.16 19.38
C ASP A 164 10.09 -13.90 18.02
N CYS A 165 9.64 -12.67 17.76
CA CYS A 165 9.11 -12.28 16.46
C CYS A 165 10.24 -11.94 15.49
N ASP A 166 10.16 -12.47 14.27
CA ASP A 166 11.01 -12.07 13.16
C ASP A 166 10.54 -10.73 12.58
N LEU A 167 11.33 -9.69 12.85
CA LEU A 167 11.11 -8.29 12.44
C LEU A 167 12.02 -7.87 11.28
N GLU A 168 12.66 -8.82 10.58
CA GLU A 168 13.43 -8.51 9.36
C GLU A 168 12.50 -8.03 8.24
N ASP A 169 11.28 -8.58 8.17
CA ASP A 169 10.24 -8.14 7.24
C ASP A 169 9.63 -6.78 7.68
N PRO A 170 9.76 -5.72 6.85
CA PRO A 170 9.17 -4.42 7.13
C PRO A 170 7.67 -4.46 7.39
N MET A 171 6.92 -5.32 6.69
CA MET A 171 5.48 -5.40 6.84
C MET A 171 5.08 -5.92 8.23
N ARG A 172 5.81 -6.92 8.75
CA ARG A 172 5.57 -7.46 10.10
C ARG A 172 5.84 -6.40 11.16
N ARG A 173 6.95 -5.66 11.00
CA ARG A 173 7.29 -4.54 11.88
C ARG A 173 6.22 -3.45 11.85
N ASP A 174 5.77 -3.04 10.67
CA ASP A 174 4.79 -1.96 10.52
C ASP A 174 3.43 -2.34 11.09
N VAL A 175 2.97 -3.57 10.86
CA VAL A 175 1.72 -4.09 11.45
C VAL A 175 1.83 -4.17 12.97
N ALA A 176 2.92 -4.73 13.50
CA ALA A 176 3.14 -4.82 14.94
C ALA A 176 3.20 -3.43 15.59
N GLN A 177 3.94 -2.49 15.00
CA GLN A 177 4.06 -1.13 15.50
C GLN A 177 2.72 -0.40 15.46
N PHE A 178 1.97 -0.54 14.36
CA PHE A 178 0.64 0.05 14.23
C PHE A 178 -0.29 -0.46 15.34
N ILE A 179 -0.32 -1.76 15.63
CA ILE A 179 -1.22 -2.29 16.65
C ILE A 179 -0.74 -1.85 18.06
N LEU A 180 0.55 -1.99 18.35
CA LEU A 180 1.10 -1.64 19.66
C LEU A 180 0.91 -0.17 20.01
N SER A 181 1.00 0.75 19.05
CA SER A 181 0.76 2.18 19.31
C SER A 181 -0.69 2.50 19.70
N HIS A 182 -1.63 1.59 19.44
CA HIS A 182 -3.04 1.74 19.83
C HIS A 182 -3.40 0.95 21.09
N VAL A 183 -2.51 0.08 21.57
CA VAL A 183 -2.73 -0.76 22.76
C VAL A 183 -1.97 -0.22 23.96
N VAL A 184 -0.71 0.16 23.76
CA VAL A 184 0.19 0.59 24.84
C VAL A 184 0.18 2.13 24.93
N PRO A 185 -0.03 2.73 26.12
CA PRO A 185 0.06 4.16 26.31
C PRO A 185 1.48 4.66 26.04
N ILE A 186 1.59 5.83 25.43
CA ILE A 186 2.83 6.40 24.85
C ILE A 186 3.98 6.51 25.86
N GLU A 187 3.68 6.62 27.16
CA GLU A 187 4.66 6.71 28.24
C GLU A 187 5.54 5.43 28.37
N GLU A 188 5.09 4.28 27.88
CA GLU A 188 5.78 2.98 27.99
C GLU A 188 6.47 2.50 26.71
N ILE A 189 6.34 3.23 25.59
CA ILE A 189 6.90 2.87 24.26
C ILE A 189 8.40 3.26 24.13
N SER A 190 8.96 3.91 25.14
CA SER A 190 10.31 4.48 25.11
C SER A 190 11.45 3.46 25.32
N VAL A 191 11.43 2.29 24.66
CA VAL A 191 12.61 1.40 24.59
C VAL A 191 12.68 0.59 23.29
N VAL A 192 12.57 1.22 22.11
CA VAL A 192 13.06 0.59 20.86
C VAL A 192 13.65 1.65 19.93
N HIS A 193 14.66 2.39 20.39
CA HIS A 193 15.56 3.17 19.53
C HIS A 193 17.01 3.06 20.05
N HIS A 194 17.52 1.83 20.08
CA HIS A 194 18.95 1.61 19.96
C HIS A 194 19.23 0.91 18.63
N SER A 195 19.09 1.70 17.57
CA SER A 195 19.80 1.45 16.33
C SER A 195 21.28 1.71 16.57
N THR A 196 22.05 0.64 16.45
CA THR A 196 23.45 0.60 15.99
C THR A 196 23.98 1.90 15.39
N VAL A 197 25.03 2.44 16.02
CA VAL A 197 26.20 3.02 15.37
C VAL A 197 27.42 2.32 15.93
#